data_AF-A0A367IYP6-F1
#
_entry.id   AF-A0A367IYP6-F1
#
_cell.length_a   1.000
_cell.length_b   1.000
_cell.length_c   1.000
_cell.angle_alpha   90.00
_cell.angle_beta   90.00
_cell.angle_gamma   90.00
#
_symmetry.space_group_name_H-M   'P 1'
#
loop_
_entity.id
_entity.type
_entity.pdbx_description
1 polymer ?
#
loop_
_entity_poly.entity_id
_entity_poly.type
_entity_poly.pdbx_seq_one_letter_code
_entity_poly.pdbx_strand_id
1 'polypeptide(L)'
;MAYERNTLEGVRSWLSAEVNSITWNSAAVAKGLTDDVMATLVHNFNQFDSRVKQAILLGIICMRRTDLLALGDELTKITHIAMNDTDEFVKTSAHILQHYPLKQQFDLNVDVWSNGFR
;
A
#
# COMPACT_ATOMS: atom_id res chain seq x y z
N MET A 1 -20.44 -2.78 -10.68
CA MET A 1 -20.46 -4.19 -10.26
C MET A 1 -19.80 -4.26 -8.90
N ALA A 2 -20.36 -4.98 -7.94
CA ALA A 2 -19.68 -5.22 -6.67
C ALA A 2 -18.59 -6.27 -6.90
N TYR A 3 -17.34 -5.95 -6.58
CA TYR A 3 -16.23 -6.90 -6.65
C TYR A 3 -16.27 -7.80 -5.42
N GLU A 4 -16.02 -9.10 -5.58
CA GLU A 4 -15.82 -10.03 -4.46
C GLU A 4 -14.43 -9.78 -3.84
N ARG A 5 -14.35 -8.86 -2.88
CA ARG A 5 -13.09 -8.42 -2.26
C ARG A 5 -12.54 -9.36 -1.17
N ASN A 6 -12.96 -10.62 -1.19
CA ASN A 6 -12.52 -11.70 -0.29
C ASN A 6 -11.67 -12.77 -1.02
N THR A 7 -11.44 -12.60 -2.32
CA THR A 7 -10.57 -13.48 -3.13
C THR A 7 -9.41 -12.68 -3.73
N LEU A 8 -8.31 -13.36 -4.05
CA LEU A 8 -7.15 -12.71 -4.69
C LEU A 8 -7.52 -12.10 -6.04
N GLU A 9 -8.26 -12.84 -6.87
CA GLU A 9 -8.70 -12.41 -8.20
C GLU A 9 -9.64 -11.20 -8.11
N GLY A 10 -10.54 -11.20 -7.11
CA GLY A 10 -11.46 -10.10 -6.89
C GLY A 10 -10.77 -8.83 -6.38
N VAL A 11 -9.83 -8.96 -5.44
CA VAL A 11 -8.98 -7.83 -4.99
C VAL A 11 -8.14 -7.29 -6.14
N ARG A 12 -7.54 -8.16 -6.95
CA ARG A 12 -6.77 -7.78 -8.15
C ARG A 12 -7.62 -7.03 -9.16
N SER A 13 -8.80 -7.55 -9.49
CA SER A 13 -9.72 -6.93 -10.43
C SER A 13 -10.18 -5.55 -9.95
N TRP A 14 -10.47 -5.43 -8.65
CA TRP A 14 -10.84 -4.15 -8.04
C TRP A 14 -9.69 -3.13 -8.09
N LEU A 15 -8.51 -3.49 -7.60
CA LEU A 15 -7.36 -2.57 -7.58
C LEU A 15 -6.96 -2.14 -8.99
N SER A 16 -6.91 -3.07 -9.95
CA SER A 16 -6.63 -2.72 -11.34
C SER A 16 -7.68 -1.78 -11.92
N ALA A 17 -8.96 -1.92 -11.56
CA ALA A 17 -10.01 -1.01 -12.02
C ALA A 17 -9.88 0.39 -11.39
N GLU A 18 -9.62 0.48 -10.09
CA GLU A 18 -9.40 1.77 -9.40
C GLU A 18 -8.19 2.51 -9.97
N VAL A 19 -7.07 1.79 -10.10
CA VAL A 19 -5.79 2.34 -10.52
C VAL A 19 -5.80 2.78 -11.99
N ASN A 20 -6.58 2.12 -12.84
CA ASN A 20 -6.74 2.51 -14.24
C ASN A 20 -7.89 3.49 -14.48
N SER A 21 -8.63 3.88 -13.44
CA SER A 21 -9.66 4.91 -13.56
C SER A 21 -9.06 6.26 -13.95
N ILE A 22 -9.72 6.96 -14.87
CA ILE A 22 -9.37 8.33 -15.28
C ILE A 22 -9.45 9.30 -14.09
N THR A 23 -10.28 8.97 -13.09
CA THR A 23 -10.48 9.74 -11.87
C THR A 23 -9.76 9.15 -10.66
N TRP A 24 -8.60 8.50 -10.86
CA TRP A 24 -7.81 7.91 -9.76
C TRP A 24 -7.74 8.88 -8.59
N ASN A 25 -8.20 8.42 -7.43
CA ASN A 25 -7.93 9.06 -6.15
C ASN A 25 -7.42 8.01 -5.13
N SER A 26 -6.24 8.23 -4.53
CA SER A 26 -5.67 7.32 -3.51
C SER A 26 -6.58 7.14 -2.29
N ALA A 27 -7.45 8.11 -2.00
CA ALA A 27 -8.47 7.98 -0.96
C ALA A 27 -9.54 6.90 -1.30
N ALA A 28 -9.80 6.62 -2.58
CA ALA A 28 -10.71 5.55 -2.99
C ALA A 28 -10.11 4.17 -2.70
N VAL A 29 -8.80 4.01 -2.96
CA VAL A 29 -8.04 2.82 -2.57
C VAL A 29 -8.05 2.67 -1.05
N ALA A 30 -7.71 3.74 -0.31
CA ALA A 30 -7.72 3.75 1.15
C ALA A 30 -9.05 3.26 1.74
N LYS A 31 -10.18 3.74 1.20
CA LYS A 31 -11.53 3.33 1.63
C LYS A 31 -11.82 1.84 1.37
N GLY A 32 -11.17 1.24 0.39
CA GLY A 32 -11.35 -0.17 0.04
C GLY A 32 -10.40 -1.13 0.74
N LEU A 33 -9.39 -0.65 1.46
CA LEU A 33 -8.48 -1.46 2.26
C LEU A 33 -9.16 -1.83 3.59
N THR A 34 -9.98 -2.88 3.55
CA THR A 34 -10.61 -3.49 4.74
C THR A 34 -9.75 -4.62 5.29
N ASP A 35 -10.07 -5.15 6.48
CA ASP A 35 -9.35 -6.29 7.10
C ASP A 35 -9.18 -7.47 6.13
N ASP A 36 -10.25 -7.92 5.47
CA ASP A 36 -10.23 -9.03 4.51
C ASP A 36 -9.33 -8.76 3.30
N VAL A 37 -9.37 -7.52 2.80
CA VAL A 37 -8.54 -7.08 1.67
C VAL A 37 -7.07 -7.06 2.11
N MET A 38 -6.77 -6.53 3.29
CA MET A 38 -5.42 -6.47 3.84
C MET A 38 -4.86 -7.86 4.10
N ALA A 39 -5.66 -8.80 4.63
CA ALA A 39 -5.26 -10.20 4.78
C ALA A 39 -4.86 -10.82 3.44
N THR A 40 -5.64 -10.57 2.39
CA THR A 40 -5.31 -11.02 1.02
C THR A 40 -4.03 -10.38 0.50
N LEU A 41 -3.87 -9.07 0.71
CA LEU A 41 -2.71 -8.31 0.24
C LEU A 41 -1.42 -8.76 0.92
N VAL A 42 -1.41 -8.98 2.24
CA VAL A 42 -0.20 -9.34 2.99
C VAL A 42 0.46 -10.59 2.41
N HIS A 43 -0.32 -11.58 1.98
CA HIS A 43 0.21 -12.83 1.41
C HIS A 43 0.57 -12.74 -0.08
N ASN A 44 0.02 -11.76 -0.80
CA ASN A 44 0.09 -11.73 -2.26
C ASN A 44 0.69 -10.43 -2.83
N PHE A 45 1.15 -9.51 -1.98
CA PHE A 45 1.61 -8.16 -2.38
C PHE A 45 2.61 -8.18 -3.53
N ASN A 46 3.55 -9.13 -3.50
CA ASN A 46 4.59 -9.28 -4.53
C ASN A 46 4.03 -9.63 -5.93
N GLN A 47 2.82 -10.17 -6.02
CA GLN A 47 2.18 -10.59 -7.27
C GLN A 47 1.45 -9.46 -8.00
N PHE A 48 1.37 -8.28 -7.39
CA PHE A 48 0.79 -7.08 -8.00
C PHE A 48 1.84 -6.29 -8.78
N ASP A 49 1.42 -5.56 -9.80
CA ASP A 49 2.31 -4.66 -10.54
C ASP A 49 2.71 -3.44 -9.70
N SER A 50 3.80 -2.78 -10.08
CA SER A 50 4.32 -1.60 -9.38
C SER A 50 3.27 -0.49 -9.21
N ARG A 51 2.42 -0.28 -10.21
CA ARG A 51 1.42 0.81 -10.19
C ARG A 51 0.35 0.54 -9.12
N VAL A 52 -0.09 -0.71 -8.98
CA VAL A 52 -1.00 -1.12 -7.91
C VAL A 52 -0.34 -1.05 -6.55
N LYS A 53 0.91 -1.52 -6.41
CA LYS A 53 1.69 -1.41 -5.16
C LYS A 53 1.81 0.04 -4.70
N GLN A 54 2.11 0.95 -5.63
CA GLN A 54 2.13 2.39 -5.38
C GLN A 54 0.78 2.93 -4.90
N ALA A 55 -0.30 2.53 -5.57
CA ALA A 55 -1.63 2.96 -5.19
C ALA A 55 -2.01 2.53 -3.77
N ILE A 56 -1.60 1.32 -3.36
CA ILE A 56 -1.78 0.83 -2.00
C ILE A 56 -0.98 1.70 -1.02
N LEU A 57 0.32 1.90 -1.26
CA LEU A 57 1.20 2.70 -0.38
C LEU A 57 0.71 4.15 -0.23
N LEU A 58 0.35 4.80 -1.33
CA LEU A 58 -0.24 6.15 -1.29
C LEU A 58 -1.63 6.16 -0.62
N GLY A 59 -2.38 5.06 -0.75
CA GLY A 59 -3.64 4.85 -0.03
C GLY A 59 -3.47 4.89 1.48
N ILE A 60 -2.37 4.34 2.02
CA ILE A 60 -2.06 4.39 3.46
C ILE A 60 -2.01 5.84 3.96
N ILE A 61 -1.44 6.75 3.18
CA ILE A 61 -1.34 8.18 3.53
C ILE A 61 -2.73 8.84 3.62
N CYS A 62 -3.69 8.34 2.85
CA CYS A 62 -5.05 8.88 2.79
C CYS A 62 -6.00 8.25 3.83
N MET A 63 -5.54 7.30 4.65
CA MET A 63 -6.36 6.67 5.68
C MET A 63 -6.64 7.63 6.83
N ARG A 64 -7.80 7.45 7.47
CA ARG A 64 -8.08 8.13 8.73
C ARG A 64 -7.27 7.47 9.84
N ARG A 65 -6.97 8.24 10.89
CA ARG A 65 -6.23 7.75 12.07
C ARG A 65 -6.83 6.48 12.68
N THR A 66 -8.17 6.37 12.71
CA THR A 66 -8.87 5.18 13.22
C THR A 66 -8.56 3.93 12.40
N ASP A 67 -8.52 4.08 11.08
CA ASP A 67 -8.30 2.98 10.15
C ASP A 67 -6.82 2.56 10.16
N LEU A 68 -5.89 3.52 10.28
CA LEU A 68 -4.47 3.27 10.48
C LEU A 68 -4.20 2.46 11.75
N LEU A 69 -4.89 2.78 12.85
CA LEU A 69 -4.74 2.04 14.10
C LEU A 69 -5.36 0.63 14.02
N ALA A 70 -6.48 0.48 13.32
CA ALA A 70 -7.14 -0.81 13.15
C ALA A 70 -6.31 -1.79 12.30
N LEU A 71 -5.72 -1.29 11.21
CA LEU A 71 -4.97 -2.09 10.23
C LEU A 71 -3.44 -2.02 10.44
N GLY A 72 -2.99 -1.47 11.57
CA GLY A 72 -1.61 -1.06 11.78
C GLY A 72 -0.59 -2.17 11.57
N ASP A 73 -0.90 -3.39 12.02
CA ASP A 73 -0.02 -4.56 11.90
C ASP A 73 0.08 -5.03 10.44
N GLU A 74 -1.05 -5.13 9.73
CA GLU A 74 -1.12 -5.50 8.31
C GLU A 74 -0.41 -4.47 7.44
N LEU A 75 -0.65 -3.18 7.69
CA LEU A 75 0.01 -2.08 6.97
C LEU A 75 1.52 -2.10 7.21
N THR A 76 1.97 -2.38 8.43
CA THR A 76 3.39 -2.52 8.76
C THR A 76 4.03 -3.71 8.04
N LYS A 77 3.31 -4.84 7.92
CA LYS A 77 3.78 -5.99 7.13
C LYS A 77 3.90 -5.64 5.65
N ILE A 78 2.90 -4.97 5.08
CA ILE A 78 2.92 -4.53 3.68
C ILE A 78 4.08 -3.56 3.40
N THR A 79 4.27 -2.54 4.26
CA THR A 79 5.39 -1.60 4.09
C THR A 79 6.73 -2.33 4.19
N HIS A 80 6.88 -3.27 5.12
CA HIS A 80 8.11 -4.07 5.24
C HIS A 80 8.40 -4.94 4.01
N ILE A 81 7.37 -5.56 3.42
CA ILE A 81 7.52 -6.30 2.15
C ILE A 81 7.95 -5.35 1.04
N ALA A 82 7.29 -4.19 0.93
CA ALA A 82 7.55 -3.19 -0.11
C ALA A 82 8.95 -2.54 -0.02
N MET A 83 9.57 -2.48 1.17
CA MET A 83 10.96 -2.02 1.34
C MET A 83 11.99 -2.91 0.62
N ASN A 84 11.60 -4.10 0.17
CA ASN A 84 12.47 -5.02 -0.58
C ASN A 84 11.99 -5.20 -2.03
N ASP A 85 11.11 -4.34 -2.52
CA ASP A 85 10.60 -4.43 -3.89
C ASP A 85 11.69 -4.11 -4.92
N THR A 86 11.58 -4.71 -6.11
CA THR A 86 12.49 -4.43 -7.23
C THR A 86 12.23 -3.07 -7.86
N ASP A 87 11.02 -2.53 -7.72
CA ASP A 87 10.68 -1.18 -8.17
C ASP A 87 11.18 -0.14 -7.17
N GLU A 88 12.11 0.71 -7.60
CA GLU A 88 12.75 1.70 -6.72
C GLU A 88 11.74 2.70 -6.14
N PHE A 89 10.67 3.03 -6.85
CA PHE A 89 9.66 3.95 -6.34
C PHE A 89 8.83 3.26 -5.24
N VAL A 90 8.55 1.96 -5.37
CA VAL A 90 7.82 1.18 -4.34
C VAL A 90 8.67 1.09 -3.09
N LYS A 91 9.94 0.75 -3.28
CA LYS A 91 10.94 0.69 -2.22
C LYS A 91 11.07 2.02 -1.46
N THR A 92 11.25 3.12 -2.20
CA THR A 92 11.38 4.47 -1.61
C THR A 92 10.14 4.87 -0.82
N SER A 93 8.95 4.67 -1.41
CA SER A 93 7.68 5.00 -0.75
C SER A 93 7.49 4.18 0.52
N ALA A 94 7.87 2.91 0.50
CA ALA A 94 7.82 2.04 1.68
C ALA A 94 8.78 2.49 2.79
N HIS A 95 10.01 2.91 2.44
CA HIS A 95 10.95 3.48 3.40
C HIS A 95 10.41 4.75 4.05
N ILE A 96 9.83 5.68 3.29
CA ILE A 96 9.21 6.89 3.84
C ILE A 96 8.04 6.54 4.78
N LEU A 97 7.29 5.48 4.46
CA LEU A 97 6.11 5.06 5.21
C LEU A 97 6.38 4.08 6.34
N GLN A 98 7.62 3.62 6.54
CA GLN A 98 7.91 2.48 7.44
C GLN A 98 7.45 2.68 8.89
N HIS A 99 7.30 3.94 9.33
CA HIS A 99 6.82 4.29 10.66
C HIS A 99 5.42 4.89 10.67
N TYR A 100 4.86 5.17 9.49
CA TYR A 100 3.61 5.92 9.38
C TYR A 100 2.40 5.17 9.96
N PRO A 101 2.18 3.85 9.71
CA PRO A 101 1.03 3.13 10.26
C PRO A 101 0.93 3.19 11.79
N LEU A 102 2.07 3.14 12.49
CA LEU A 102 2.11 3.09 13.95
C LEU A 102 2.36 4.45 14.61
N LYS A 103 3.32 5.22 14.08
CA LYS A 103 3.77 6.49 14.68
C LYS A 103 3.15 7.71 14.03
N GLN A 104 2.46 7.56 12.89
CA GLN A 104 1.91 8.68 12.10
C GLN A 104 2.97 9.73 11.73
N GLN A 105 4.19 9.26 11.49
CA GLN A 105 5.34 10.07 11.11
C GLN A 105 5.98 9.48 9.86
N PHE A 106 6.29 10.33 8.89
CA PHE A 106 7.11 9.95 7.75
C PHE A 106 8.56 9.84 8.17
N ASP A 107 9.25 8.82 7.65
CA ASP A 107 10.70 8.76 7.74
C ASP A 107 11.33 9.61 6.63
N LEU A 108 12.01 10.68 7.05
CA LEU A 108 12.67 11.63 6.17
C LEU A 108 14.20 11.46 6.17
N ASN A 109 14.70 10.30 6.63
CA ASN A 109 16.12 9.99 6.56
C ASN A 109 16.54 9.61 5.13
N VAL A 110 16.64 10.62 4.27
CA VAL A 110 16.95 10.49 2.84
C VAL A 110 18.24 9.70 2.60
N ASP A 111 19.25 9.92 3.43
CA ASP A 111 20.55 9.26 3.28
C ASP A 111 20.44 7.73 3.41
N VAL A 112 19.49 7.24 4.22
CA VAL A 112 19.28 5.80 4.42
C VAL A 112 18.59 5.17 3.22
N TRP A 113 17.49 5.75 2.73
CA TRP A 113 16.70 5.12 1.69
C TRP A 113 17.10 5.48 0.26
N SER A 114 17.90 6.53 0.07
CA SER A 114 18.50 6.85 -1.24
C SER A 114 19.84 6.15 -1.49
N ASN A 115 20.35 5.44 -0.48
CA ASN A 115 21.59 4.70 -0.57
C ASN A 115 21.45 3.56 -1.59
N GLY A 116 22.04 3.74 -2.78
CA GLY A 116 21.93 2.81 -3.91
C GLY A 116 21.28 3.40 -5.17
N PHE A 117 20.79 4.64 -5.14
CA PHE A 117 20.29 5.33 -6.35
C PHE A 117 21.41 5.93 -7.23
N ARG A 118 22.68 5.61 -6.96
CA ARG A 118 23.85 6.08 -7.71
C ARG A 118 24.75 4.93 -8.13
#